data_AF-A0A5C4XJX0-F1
#
_entry.id   AF-A0A5C4XJX0-F1
#
_cell.length_a   1.000
_cell.length_b   1.000
_cell.length_c   1.000
_cell.angle_alpha   90.00
_cell.angle_beta   90.00
_cell.angle_gamma   90.00
#
_symmetry.space_group_name_H-M   'P 1'
#
loop_
_entity.id
_entity.type
_entity.pdbx_description
1 polymer ?
#
loop_
_entity_poly.entity_id
_entity_poly.type
_entity_poly.pdbx_seq_one_letter_code
_entity_poly.pdbx_strand_id
1 'polypeptide(L)'
;MLIKQSDYHRIYRVINSLLVNENADPATAAMYFSTFGAFILKQHYKLDATPKGGLAAYNLDGTVILFADHREDGFVTGAGENFHCWVEADGWAIDFMAPAFSESAKDLSVSSKMFQRPMSEMATSINDLERSGDFFYRSEPEATARRFAEWRKHAMIGDLATVAAKWFRKSPRQIPASISVQEKLGTTRDIPLIGNSLAGAW
;
A
#
# COMPACT_ATOMS: atom_id res chain seq x y z
N MET A 1 5.56 11.07 13.08
CA MET A 1 5.68 10.17 11.91
C MET A 1 6.55 8.99 12.32
N LEU A 2 6.17 7.76 11.96
CA LEU A 2 6.90 6.54 12.28
C LEU A 2 8.14 6.36 11.39
N ILE A 3 8.00 6.66 10.10
CA ILE A 3 9.10 6.70 9.13
C ILE A 3 9.16 8.05 8.43
N LYS A 4 10.37 8.46 7.99
CA LYS A 4 10.58 9.71 7.24
C LYS A 4 9.85 9.66 5.89
N GLN A 5 9.35 10.80 5.43
CA GLN A 5 8.68 10.90 4.11
C GLN A 5 9.58 10.42 2.96
N SER A 6 10.89 10.68 3.03
CA SER A 6 11.86 10.18 2.05
C SER A 6 11.95 8.66 2.02
N ASP A 7 11.84 8.01 3.18
CA ASP A 7 11.91 6.56 3.28
C ASP A 7 10.60 5.91 2.87
N TYR A 8 9.46 6.50 3.25
CA TYR A 8 8.14 6.13 2.76
C TYR A 8 8.11 6.17 1.22
N HIS A 9 8.60 7.25 0.62
CA HIS A 9 8.65 7.39 -0.84
C HIS A 9 9.50 6.29 -1.49
N ARG A 10 10.66 5.98 -0.90
CA ARG A 10 11.52 4.89 -1.37
C ARG A 10 10.82 3.53 -1.29
N ILE A 11 10.08 3.26 -0.21
CA ILE A 11 9.28 2.03 -0.08
C ILE A 11 8.22 1.95 -1.17
N TYR A 12 7.43 3.02 -1.35
CA TYR A 12 6.45 3.10 -2.44
C TYR A 12 7.10 2.83 -3.80
N ARG A 13 8.17 3.54 -4.15
CA ARG A 13 8.84 3.39 -5.45
C ARG A 13 9.38 1.98 -5.67
N VAL A 14 10.02 1.38 -4.66
CA VAL A 14 10.53 -0.01 -4.76
C VAL A 14 9.38 -0.97 -5.06
N ILE A 15 8.29 -0.88 -4.30
CA ILE A 15 7.16 -1.80 -4.48
C ILE A 15 6.48 -1.53 -5.83
N ASN A 16 6.17 -0.27 -6.15
CA ASN A 16 5.57 0.14 -7.42
C ASN A 16 6.37 -0.37 -8.63
N SER A 17 7.70 -0.26 -8.57
CA SER A 17 8.59 -0.73 -9.63
C SER A 17 8.45 -2.22 -9.87
N LEU A 18 8.37 -3.03 -8.81
CA LEU A 18 8.14 -4.46 -8.95
C LEU A 18 6.75 -4.74 -9.54
N LEU A 19 5.71 -4.07 -9.05
CA LEU A 19 4.32 -4.36 -9.46
C LEU A 19 3.97 -3.96 -10.90
N VAL A 20 4.43 -2.79 -11.35
CA VAL A 20 4.24 -2.39 -12.76
C VAL A 20 4.88 -3.40 -13.72
N ASN A 21 5.97 -4.05 -13.29
CA ASN A 21 6.64 -5.06 -14.10
C ASN A 21 5.94 -6.43 -14.06
N GLU A 22 5.02 -6.65 -13.11
CA GLU A 22 4.18 -7.84 -12.96
C GLU A 22 2.73 -7.65 -13.46
N ASN A 23 2.37 -6.45 -13.94
CA ASN A 23 1.05 -6.11 -14.48
C ASN A 23 -0.13 -6.42 -13.52
N ALA A 24 0.06 -6.15 -12.22
CA ALA A 24 -0.93 -6.41 -11.18
C ALA A 24 -2.14 -5.44 -11.23
N ASP A 25 -3.34 -5.96 -10.94
CA ASP A 25 -4.56 -5.14 -10.78
C ASP A 25 -4.57 -4.35 -9.45
N PRO A 26 -5.45 -3.34 -9.27
CA PRO A 26 -5.44 -2.48 -8.09
C PRO A 26 -5.66 -3.16 -6.73
N ALA A 27 -6.58 -4.13 -6.62
CA ALA A 27 -6.85 -4.83 -5.37
C ALA A 27 -5.64 -5.70 -4.99
N THR A 28 -5.10 -6.40 -5.98
CA THR A 28 -3.85 -7.13 -5.86
C THR A 28 -2.69 -6.19 -5.50
N ALA A 29 -2.63 -4.99 -6.07
CA ALA A 29 -1.60 -4.00 -5.77
C ALA A 29 -1.63 -3.55 -4.30
N ALA A 30 -2.80 -3.28 -3.74
CA ALA A 30 -2.95 -2.90 -2.32
C ALA A 30 -2.39 -3.98 -1.38
N MET A 31 -2.65 -5.26 -1.68
CA MET A 31 -2.09 -6.40 -0.94
C MET A 31 -0.55 -6.41 -1.01
N TYR A 32 0.04 -6.16 -2.17
CA TYR A 32 1.49 -6.11 -2.34
C TYR A 32 2.10 -4.93 -1.59
N PHE A 33 1.55 -3.72 -1.74
CA PHE A 33 2.00 -2.53 -1.01
C PHE A 33 1.99 -2.74 0.50
N SER A 34 0.92 -3.33 1.02
CA SER A 34 0.77 -3.54 2.45
C SER A 34 1.69 -4.65 2.99
N THR A 35 1.77 -5.79 2.30
CA THR A 35 2.63 -6.90 2.75
C THR A 35 4.11 -6.57 2.61
N PHE A 36 4.54 -6.02 1.48
CA PHE A 36 5.94 -5.70 1.24
C PHE A 36 6.36 -4.51 2.11
N GLY A 37 5.48 -3.51 2.26
CA GLY A 37 5.68 -2.39 3.18
C GLY A 37 5.89 -2.88 4.62
N ALA A 38 4.97 -3.71 5.12
CA ALA A 38 5.09 -4.31 6.46
C ALA A 38 6.38 -5.14 6.62
N PHE A 39 6.74 -5.93 5.61
CA PHE A 39 7.98 -6.71 5.63
C PHE A 39 9.22 -5.82 5.67
N ILE A 40 9.27 -4.75 4.88
CA ILE A 40 10.37 -3.76 4.91
C ILE A 40 10.47 -3.08 6.28
N LEU A 41 9.33 -2.68 6.86
CA LEU A 41 9.29 -2.08 8.20
C LEU A 41 9.84 -3.04 9.26
N LYS A 42 9.41 -4.30 9.24
CA LYS A 42 9.94 -5.35 10.12
C LYS A 42 11.45 -5.55 9.96
N GLN A 43 11.95 -5.65 8.72
CA GLN A 43 13.36 -5.92 8.46
C GLN A 43 14.27 -4.73 8.79
N HIS A 44 13.89 -3.53 8.36
CA HIS A 44 14.77 -2.35 8.43
C HIS A 44 14.53 -1.47 9.64
N TYR A 45 13.31 -1.42 10.16
CA TYR A 45 12.94 -0.55 11.29
C TYR A 45 12.67 -1.32 12.58
N LYS A 46 12.57 -2.66 12.53
CA LYS A 46 12.27 -3.51 13.68
C LYS A 46 10.93 -3.19 14.34
N LEU A 47 9.99 -2.70 13.53
CA LEU A 47 8.63 -2.35 13.95
C LEU A 47 7.72 -3.57 13.81
N ASP A 48 6.74 -3.70 14.71
CA ASP A 48 5.69 -4.70 14.53
C ASP A 48 4.63 -4.20 13.55
N ALA A 49 4.96 -4.34 12.26
CA ALA A 49 4.08 -3.92 11.17
C ALA A 49 3.20 -5.08 10.67
N THR A 50 1.89 -4.89 10.71
CA THR A 50 0.91 -5.90 10.30
C THR A 50 0.06 -5.38 9.15
N PRO A 51 0.02 -6.07 7.99
CA PRO A 51 -0.93 -5.74 6.94
C PRO A 51 -2.34 -6.13 7.40
N LYS A 52 -3.29 -5.22 7.20
CA LYS A 52 -4.72 -5.45 7.37
C LYS A 52 -5.44 -5.13 6.07
N GLY A 53 -6.67 -5.61 5.94
CA GLY A 53 -7.52 -5.24 4.82
C GLY A 53 -9.00 -5.36 5.13
N GLY A 54 -9.80 -4.79 4.24
CA GLY A 54 -11.23 -4.66 4.40
C GLY A 54 -11.71 -3.36 3.76
N LEU A 55 -12.60 -2.67 4.46
CA LEU A 55 -13.13 -1.39 4.01
C LEU A 55 -12.15 -0.29 4.34
N ALA A 56 -11.83 0.55 3.35
CA ALA A 56 -11.04 1.76 3.55
C ALA A 56 -11.71 2.95 2.89
N ALA A 57 -11.64 4.10 3.56
CA ALA A 57 -12.11 5.36 3.01
C ALA A 57 -11.14 6.48 3.38
N TYR A 58 -11.00 7.45 2.48
CA TYR A 58 -10.10 8.59 2.64
C TYR A 58 -10.75 9.85 2.11
N ASN A 59 -10.59 10.98 2.79
CA ASN A 59 -10.80 12.31 2.21
C ASN A 59 -9.45 12.88 1.79
N LEU A 60 -9.28 13.11 0.49
CA LEU A 60 -8.03 13.57 -0.12
C LEU A 60 -8.28 14.91 -0.82
N ASP A 61 -7.97 16.01 -0.14
CA ASP A 61 -8.26 17.40 -0.57
C ASP A 61 -9.75 17.64 -0.94
N GLY A 62 -10.68 17.06 -0.18
CA GLY A 62 -12.13 17.18 -0.39
C GLY A 62 -12.74 16.09 -1.28
N THR A 63 -11.91 15.29 -1.94
CA THR A 63 -12.38 14.13 -2.72
C THR A 63 -12.37 12.88 -1.86
N VAL A 64 -13.53 12.25 -1.68
CA VAL A 64 -13.64 10.99 -0.92
C VAL A 64 -13.38 9.81 -1.83
N ILE A 65 -12.35 9.02 -1.52
CA ILE A 65 -12.14 7.69 -2.11
C ILE A 65 -12.71 6.66 -1.15
N LEU A 66 -13.58 5.78 -1.66
CA LEU A 66 -14.16 4.68 -0.92
C LEU A 66 -13.83 3.33 -1.58
N PHE A 67 -13.12 2.49 -0.84
CA PHE A 67 -12.87 1.09 -1.20
C PHE A 67 -13.90 0.21 -0.49
N ALA A 68 -15.06 0.07 -1.15
CA ALA A 68 -16.13 -0.79 -0.68
C ALA A 68 -17.09 -1.15 -1.82
N ASP A 69 -17.78 -2.27 -1.68
CA ASP A 69 -18.91 -2.65 -2.53
C ASP A 69 -20.21 -2.13 -1.93
N HIS A 70 -21.08 -1.61 -2.80
CA HIS A 70 -22.46 -1.28 -2.45
C HIS A 70 -23.30 -2.54 -2.31
N ARG A 71 -24.10 -2.60 -1.26
CA ARG A 71 -25.14 -3.62 -1.06
C ARG A 71 -26.52 -3.01 -1.31
N GLU A 72 -27.47 -3.87 -1.68
CA GLU A 72 -28.86 -3.46 -1.98
C GLU A 72 -29.59 -2.83 -0.77
N ASP A 73 -29.14 -3.14 0.45
CA ASP A 73 -29.67 -2.60 1.70
C ASP A 73 -29.14 -1.19 2.05
N GLY A 74 -28.34 -0.58 1.16
CA GLY A 74 -27.75 0.74 1.36
C GLY A 74 -26.48 0.74 2.20
N PHE A 75 -26.03 -0.42 2.71
CA PHE A 75 -24.76 -0.54 3.42
C PHE A 75 -23.60 -0.86 2.45
N VAL A 76 -22.37 -0.68 2.94
CA VAL A 76 -21.15 -0.99 2.18
C VAL A 76 -20.31 -2.04 2.88
N THR A 77 -19.65 -2.89 2.08
CA THR A 77 -18.75 -3.94 2.56
C THR A 77 -17.37 -3.83 1.92
N GLY A 78 -16.33 -4.00 2.73
CA GLY A 78 -14.97 -4.12 2.23
C GLY A 78 -14.56 -5.57 1.95
N ALA A 79 -15.47 -6.53 2.00
CA ALA A 79 -15.14 -7.95 1.87
C ALA A 79 -15.14 -8.47 0.41
N GLY A 80 -15.73 -7.72 -0.53
CA GLY A 80 -15.88 -8.11 -1.94
C GLY A 80 -14.81 -7.51 -2.86
N GLU A 81 -15.17 -7.10 -4.07
CA GLU A 81 -14.20 -6.79 -5.13
C GLU A 81 -13.40 -5.51 -4.86
N ASN A 82 -14.02 -4.48 -4.28
CA ASN A 82 -13.35 -3.24 -3.89
C ASN A 82 -12.65 -3.34 -2.52
N PHE A 83 -11.99 -4.48 -2.26
CA PHE A 83 -11.19 -4.73 -1.06
C PHE A 83 -9.89 -3.93 -1.08
N HIS A 84 -9.53 -3.31 0.04
CA HIS A 84 -8.27 -2.56 0.17
C HIS A 84 -7.44 -3.04 1.34
N CYS A 85 -6.12 -2.89 1.24
CA CYS A 85 -5.17 -3.21 2.30
C CYS A 85 -4.39 -1.98 2.73
N TRP A 86 -4.05 -1.93 4.02
CA TRP A 86 -3.15 -0.96 4.62
C TRP A 86 -2.21 -1.66 5.61
N VAL A 87 -1.28 -0.90 6.19
CA VAL A 87 -0.38 -1.36 7.26
C VAL A 87 -0.73 -0.65 8.56
N GLU A 88 -0.83 -1.43 9.64
CA GLU A 88 -0.79 -0.90 11.00
C GLU A 88 0.55 -1.24 11.65
N ALA A 89 1.24 -0.23 12.20
CA ALA A 89 2.52 -0.40 12.89
C ALA A 89 2.67 0.61 14.02
N ASP A 90 2.93 0.15 15.24
CA ASP A 90 3.14 1.00 16.44
C ASP A 90 2.08 2.13 16.60
N GLY A 91 0.82 1.82 16.33
CA GLY A 91 -0.28 2.78 16.41
C GLY A 91 -0.42 3.74 15.22
N TRP A 92 0.30 3.51 14.11
CA TRP A 92 0.19 4.26 12.86
C TRP A 92 -0.54 3.46 11.78
N ALA A 93 -1.45 4.13 11.08
CA ALA A 93 -1.96 3.76 9.77
C ALA A 93 -0.95 4.20 8.70
N ILE A 94 -0.53 3.28 7.83
CA ILE A 94 0.34 3.58 6.70
C ILE A 94 -0.23 2.90 5.47
N ASP A 95 -0.50 3.69 4.44
CA ASP A 95 -0.90 3.16 3.14
C ASP A 95 0.19 3.50 2.13
N PHE A 96 1.00 2.51 1.73
CA PHE A 96 2.06 2.71 0.74
C PHE A 96 1.56 2.80 -0.70
N MET A 97 0.28 2.49 -0.96
CA MET A 97 -0.35 2.62 -2.27
C MET A 97 -0.87 4.03 -2.52
N ALA A 98 -1.05 4.86 -1.48
CA ALA A 98 -1.61 6.21 -1.62
C ALA A 98 -1.01 7.08 -2.75
N PRO A 99 0.30 7.05 -3.04
CA PRO A 99 0.86 7.82 -4.16
C PRO A 99 0.43 7.34 -5.55
N ALA A 100 -0.05 6.11 -5.67
CA ALA A 100 -0.60 5.55 -6.90
C ALA A 100 -2.10 5.86 -7.10
N PHE A 101 -2.80 6.44 -6.11
CA PHE A 101 -4.22 6.79 -6.26
C PHE A 101 -4.47 7.77 -7.41
N SER A 102 -3.51 8.65 -7.70
CA SER A 102 -3.54 9.55 -8.86
C SER A 102 -3.63 8.80 -10.21
N GLU A 103 -3.14 7.57 -10.28
CA GLU A 103 -3.14 6.74 -11.48
C GLU A 103 -4.28 5.72 -11.50
N SER A 104 -4.66 5.17 -10.35
CA SER A 104 -5.74 4.19 -10.25
C SER A 104 -7.13 4.84 -10.23
N ALA A 105 -7.23 6.09 -9.77
CA ALA A 105 -8.46 6.87 -9.72
C ALA A 105 -8.30 8.18 -10.51
N LYS A 106 -7.93 8.08 -11.78
CA LYS A 106 -7.62 9.25 -12.65
C LYS A 106 -8.74 10.28 -12.69
N ASP A 107 -9.99 9.82 -12.67
CA ASP A 107 -11.17 10.69 -12.73
C ASP A 107 -11.34 11.55 -11.46
N LEU A 108 -10.71 11.16 -10.35
CA LEU A 108 -10.79 11.86 -9.06
C LEU A 108 -9.72 12.95 -8.90
N SER A 109 -8.77 13.07 -9.83
CA SER A 109 -7.72 14.11 -9.83
C SER A 109 -6.96 14.26 -8.50
N VAL A 110 -6.71 13.14 -7.82
CA VAL A 110 -6.05 13.11 -6.50
C VAL A 110 -4.53 13.24 -6.63
N SER A 111 -3.90 13.99 -5.72
CA SER A 111 -2.44 14.18 -5.70
C SER A 111 -1.67 12.96 -5.17
N SER A 112 -0.47 12.70 -5.70
CA SER A 112 0.43 11.70 -5.13
C SER A 112 1.09 12.21 -3.84
N LYS A 113 0.50 11.94 -2.67
CA LYS A 113 1.06 12.31 -1.35
C LYS A 113 1.24 11.08 -0.45
N MET A 114 2.08 11.21 0.57
CA MET A 114 2.27 10.17 1.59
C MET A 114 1.03 10.05 2.46
N PHE A 115 0.55 8.83 2.69
CA PHE A 115 -0.44 8.54 3.72
C PHE A 115 0.20 7.80 4.90
N GLN A 116 0.39 8.51 6.01
CA GLN A 116 0.90 7.97 7.27
C GLN A 116 0.33 8.80 8.42
N ARG A 117 -0.66 8.26 9.14
CA ARG A 117 -1.37 8.95 10.22
C ARG A 117 -1.47 8.10 11.48
N PRO A 118 -1.56 8.70 12.67
CA PRO A 118 -1.89 7.95 13.89
C PRO A 118 -3.26 7.26 13.76
N MET A 119 -3.37 6.00 14.19
CA MET A 119 -4.65 5.28 14.28
C MET A 119 -5.65 6.01 15.20
N SER A 120 -5.17 6.78 16.17
CA SER A 120 -6.00 7.60 17.06
C SER A 120 -6.73 8.75 16.33
N GLU A 121 -6.33 9.08 15.10
CA GLU A 121 -6.96 10.09 14.26
C GLU A 121 -7.96 9.50 13.27
N MET A 122 -8.21 8.18 13.33
CA MET A 122 -9.21 7.52 12.48
C MET A 122 -10.60 8.07 12.80
N ALA A 123 -11.36 8.40 11.75
CA ALA A 123 -12.74 8.84 11.86
C ALA A 123 -13.64 7.73 12.46
N THR A 124 -14.81 8.12 12.94
CA THR A 124 -15.78 7.17 13.53
C THR A 124 -16.55 6.37 12.49
N SER A 125 -16.75 6.92 11.28
CA SER A 125 -17.41 6.26 10.17
C SER A 125 -16.97 6.87 8.82
N ILE A 126 -17.40 6.24 7.72
CA ILE A 126 -17.21 6.77 6.36
C ILE A 126 -17.93 8.11 6.11
N ASN A 127 -18.90 8.47 6.96
CA ASN A 127 -19.64 9.73 6.84
C ASN A 127 -18.96 10.90 7.58
N ASP A 128 -17.95 10.60 8.40
CA ASP A 128 -17.26 11.58 9.26
C ASP A 128 -15.91 12.01 8.65
N LEU A 129 -15.79 11.99 7.32
CA LEU A 129 -14.58 12.31 6.57
C LEU A 129 -14.60 13.77 6.10
N GLU A 130 -14.52 14.71 7.03
CA GLU A 130 -14.75 16.14 6.76
C GLU A 130 -13.50 16.88 6.28
N ARG A 131 -12.31 16.48 6.76
CA ARG A 131 -11.05 17.18 6.52
C ARG A 131 -10.14 16.35 5.62
N SER A 132 -9.33 17.05 4.83
CA SER A 132 -8.27 16.38 4.06
C SER A 132 -7.36 15.59 5.00
N GLY A 133 -7.06 14.35 4.60
CA GLY A 133 -6.31 13.38 5.36
C GLY A 133 -7.18 12.47 6.23
N ASP A 134 -8.46 12.80 6.48
CA ASP A 134 -9.36 11.95 7.26
C ASP A 134 -9.51 10.57 6.61
N PHE A 135 -9.59 9.55 7.46
CA PHE A 135 -9.65 8.18 7.02
C PHE A 135 -10.50 7.33 7.95
N PHE A 136 -11.08 6.28 7.38
CA PHE A 136 -11.81 5.27 8.12
C PHE A 136 -11.41 3.89 7.63
N TYR A 137 -11.16 2.99 8.58
CA TYR A 137 -10.89 1.58 8.30
C TYR A 137 -11.84 0.67 9.07
N ARG A 138 -12.34 -0.35 8.36
CA ARG A 138 -12.97 -1.51 9.00
C ARG A 138 -12.27 -2.77 8.53
N SER A 139 -11.49 -3.37 9.44
CA SER A 139 -10.78 -4.63 9.18
C SER A 139 -11.78 -5.76 8.98
N GLU A 140 -11.59 -6.54 7.92
CA GLU A 140 -12.38 -7.73 7.59
C GLU A 140 -11.43 -8.94 7.61
N PRO A 141 -11.13 -9.51 8.80
CA PRO A 141 -10.04 -10.48 8.97
C PRO A 141 -10.29 -11.80 8.21
N GLU A 142 -11.53 -12.26 8.10
CA GLU A 142 -11.87 -13.47 7.35
C GLU A 142 -11.70 -13.27 5.83
N ALA A 143 -12.06 -12.09 5.33
CA ALA A 143 -11.84 -11.72 3.93
C ALA A 143 -10.35 -11.59 3.62
N THR A 144 -9.61 -10.97 4.55
CA THR A 144 -8.15 -10.82 4.50
C THR A 144 -7.46 -12.18 4.46
N ALA A 145 -7.80 -13.08 5.40
CA ALA A 145 -7.21 -14.41 5.50
C ALA A 145 -7.43 -15.25 4.24
N ARG A 146 -8.64 -15.22 3.66
CA ARG A 146 -8.96 -15.92 2.41
C ARG A 146 -8.11 -15.44 1.24
N ARG A 147 -7.95 -14.12 1.06
CA ARG A 147 -7.13 -13.55 -0.01
C ARG A 147 -5.65 -13.91 0.14
N PHE A 148 -5.11 -13.84 1.36
CA PHE A 148 -3.72 -14.20 1.62
C PHE A 148 -3.45 -15.71 1.64
N ALA A 149 -4.46 -16.56 1.79
CA ALA A 149 -4.29 -18.01 1.71
C ALA A 149 -3.82 -18.45 0.31
N GLU A 150 -4.33 -17.83 -0.74
CA GLU A 150 -3.90 -18.12 -2.12
C GLU A 150 -2.46 -17.66 -2.36
N TRP A 151 -2.06 -16.50 -1.81
CA TRP A 151 -0.69 -15.98 -1.93
C TRP A 151 0.36 -16.93 -1.38
N ARG A 152 0.06 -17.67 -0.32
CA ARG A 152 0.99 -18.67 0.26
C ARG A 152 1.37 -19.77 -0.72
N LYS A 153 0.56 -20.02 -1.75
CA LYS A 153 0.84 -21.02 -2.79
C LYS A 153 1.83 -20.52 -3.84
N HIS A 154 2.11 -19.21 -3.87
CA HIS A 154 2.97 -18.58 -4.87
C HIS A 154 4.31 -18.16 -4.27
N ALA A 155 5.30 -19.07 -4.30
CA ALA A 155 6.66 -18.83 -3.79
C ALA A 155 7.31 -17.52 -4.32
N MET A 156 7.00 -17.16 -5.57
CA MET A 156 7.46 -15.92 -6.21
C MET A 156 7.13 -14.65 -5.41
N ILE A 157 5.99 -14.62 -4.72
CA ILE A 157 5.59 -13.46 -3.90
C ILE A 157 6.59 -13.24 -2.75
N GLY A 158 7.04 -14.32 -2.11
CA GLY A 158 8.05 -14.27 -1.06
C GLY A 158 9.43 -13.84 -1.59
N ASP A 159 9.79 -14.30 -2.78
CA ASP A 159 11.02 -13.88 -3.46
C ASP A 159 10.98 -12.38 -3.79
N LEU A 160 9.87 -11.88 -4.34
CA LEU A 160 9.67 -10.46 -4.61
C LEU A 160 9.70 -9.61 -3.33
N ALA A 161 9.09 -10.06 -2.24
CA ALA A 161 9.17 -9.37 -0.94
C ALA A 161 10.62 -9.27 -0.45
N THR A 162 11.40 -10.33 -0.65
CA THR A 162 12.83 -10.36 -0.32
C THR A 162 13.64 -9.42 -1.21
N VAL A 163 13.35 -9.38 -2.52
CA VAL A 163 13.95 -8.42 -3.46
C VAL A 163 13.62 -6.99 -3.03
N ALA A 164 12.37 -6.68 -2.71
CA ALA A 164 11.95 -5.36 -2.24
C ALA A 164 12.72 -4.93 -0.98
N ALA A 165 12.81 -5.81 0.02
CA ALA A 165 13.56 -5.54 1.25
C ALA A 165 15.07 -5.40 1.00
N LYS A 166 15.65 -6.13 0.04
CA LYS A 166 17.07 -5.99 -0.32
C LYS A 166 17.34 -4.72 -1.12
N TRP A 167 16.42 -4.29 -1.98
CA TRP A 167 16.55 -3.08 -2.79
C TRP A 167 16.41 -1.83 -1.94
N PHE A 168 15.48 -1.83 -0.97
CA PHE A 168 15.27 -0.71 -0.08
C PHE A 168 16.54 -0.36 0.74
N ARG A 169 16.78 0.94 0.84
CA ARG A 169 17.85 1.54 1.66
C ARG A 169 17.30 2.81 2.32
N LYS A 170 17.43 2.92 3.64
CA LYS A 170 17.09 4.15 4.37
C LYS A 170 17.93 5.33 3.89
N SER A 171 17.31 6.50 3.81
CA SER A 171 18.01 7.76 3.55
C SER A 171 19.03 8.07 4.66
N PRO A 172 20.23 8.59 4.35
CA PRO A 172 20.69 9.13 3.06
C PRO A 172 21.43 8.12 2.16
N ARG A 173 21.42 6.82 2.47
CA ARG A 173 22.14 5.83 1.64
C ARG A 173 21.62 5.86 0.21
N GLN A 174 22.52 5.72 -0.76
CA GLN A 174 22.15 5.63 -2.16
C GLN A 174 21.31 4.36 -2.41
N ILE A 175 20.23 4.51 -3.16
CA ILE A 175 19.40 3.40 -3.61
C ILE A 175 19.76 3.11 -5.08
N PRO A 176 20.01 1.84 -5.47
CA PRO A 176 20.24 1.50 -6.87
C PRO A 176 19.08 1.98 -7.75
N ALA A 177 19.40 2.56 -8.91
CA ALA A 177 18.42 3.04 -9.88
C ALA A 177 17.68 1.91 -10.61
N SER A 178 18.21 0.69 -10.55
CA SER A 178 17.57 -0.54 -11.05
C SER A 178 17.99 -1.73 -10.19
N ILE A 179 17.27 -2.85 -10.33
CA ILE A 179 17.66 -4.15 -9.77
C ILE A 179 17.50 -5.24 -10.84
N SER A 180 18.47 -6.16 -10.88
CA SER A 180 18.40 -7.35 -11.72
C SER A 180 17.65 -8.45 -10.96
N VAL A 181 16.56 -8.94 -11.53
CA VAL A 181 15.77 -10.06 -10.99
C VAL A 181 15.93 -11.25 -11.93
N GLN A 182 16.29 -12.41 -11.37
CA GLN A 182 16.41 -13.65 -12.13
C GLN A 182 15.04 -14.35 -12.17
N GLU A 183 14.57 -14.66 -13.38
CA GLU A 183 13.34 -15.40 -13.59
C GLU A 183 13.61 -16.92 -13.57
N LYS A 184 12.53 -17.71 -13.46
CA LYS A 184 12.59 -19.18 -13.36
C LYS A 184 13.28 -19.86 -14.54
N LEU A 185 13.35 -19.20 -15.70
CA LEU A 185 13.99 -19.71 -16.92
C LEU A 185 15.48 -19.33 -17.01
N GLY A 186 16.06 -18.71 -15.98
CA GLY A 186 17.46 -18.27 -15.95
C GLY A 186 17.72 -16.93 -16.66
N THR A 187 16.71 -16.35 -17.30
CA THR A 187 16.73 -15.00 -17.86
C THR A 187 16.77 -13.96 -16.74
N THR A 188 17.59 -12.93 -16.91
CA THR A 188 17.69 -11.81 -15.98
C THR A 188 16.97 -10.61 -16.56
N ARG A 189 16.09 -9.99 -15.78
CA ARG A 189 15.38 -8.77 -16.14
C ARG A 189 15.85 -7.63 -15.25
N ASP A 190 16.22 -6.51 -15.86
CA ASP A 190 16.51 -5.29 -15.14
C ASP A 190 15.23 -4.48 -14.92
N ILE A 191 14.90 -4.24 -13.66
CA ILE A 191 13.73 -3.47 -13.26
C ILE A 191 14.18 -2.08 -12.80
N PRO A 192 13.80 -0.99 -13.50
CA PRO A 192 14.16 0.37 -13.11
C PRO A 192 13.31 0.86 -11.92
N LEU A 193 13.87 1.75 -11.12
CA LEU A 193 13.17 2.40 -10.02
C LEU A 193 12.25 3.50 -10.54
N ILE A 194 10.95 3.24 -10.56
CA ILE A 194 9.90 4.14 -11.06
C ILE A 194 8.88 4.49 -9.96
N GLY A 195 7.91 5.34 -10.29
CA GLY A 195 6.82 5.78 -9.41
C GLY A 195 6.72 7.30 -9.31
N ASN A 196 5.55 7.76 -8.87
CA ASN A 196 5.24 9.19 -8.76
C ASN A 196 6.15 9.93 -7.79
N SER A 197 6.45 11.19 -8.11
CA SER A 197 7.05 12.10 -7.13
C SER A 197 6.01 12.46 -6.09
N LEU A 198 6.41 12.53 -4.81
CA LEU A 198 5.48 12.96 -3.77
C LEU A 198 5.35 14.48 -3.75
N ALA A 199 4.12 14.97 -3.77
CA ALA A 199 3.78 16.38 -3.61
C ALA A 199 3.66 16.81 -2.13
N GLY A 200 3.75 15.89 -1.17
CA GLY A 200 3.59 16.17 0.25
C GLY A 200 3.13 14.95 1.04
N ALA A 201 2.40 15.23 2.13
CA ALA A 201 1.73 14.25 2.98
C ALA A 201 0.25 14.64 3.11
N TRP A 202 -0.60 13.63 3.22
CA TRP A 202 -2.02 13.76 3.57
C TRP A 202 -2.19 14.06 5.06
#